data_AF-A0A1N7K9I2-F1
#
_entry.id   AF-A0A1N7K9I2-F1
#
_cell.length_a   1.000
_cell.length_b   1.000
_cell.length_c   1.000
_cell.angle_alpha   90.00
_cell.angle_beta   90.00
_cell.angle_gamma   90.00
#
_symmetry.space_group_name_H-M   'P 1'
#
loop_
_entity.id
_entity.type
_entity.pdbx_description
1 polymer ?
#
loop_
_entity_poly.entity_id
_entity_poly.type
_entity_poly.pdbx_seq_one_letter_code
_entity_poly.pdbx_strand_id
1 'polypeptide(L)'
;MFKRMIRLVSIAALALAIVGFTWGPAASVHARDQGEIEFRVGSSTTTVVAGARVIVINHEGKIVATGLTDTHGLYIAHVPMYKAKWNEKYDAKGVVNAIVTADGYNEQAVFVIPITEHTIQPVILQPIRPNARNLPSASLGNFSSFDLVGYIDRYASELHLKRQSPIPGEPGNPPWSAQQASASSR
;
A
#
# COMPACT_ATOMS: atom_id res chain seq x y z
N MET A 1 16.66 34.17 -94.07
CA MET A 1 17.12 32.83 -94.48
C MET A 1 17.02 31.90 -93.29
N PHE A 2 16.41 30.73 -93.51
CA PHE A 2 16.56 29.44 -92.81
C PHE A 2 16.62 29.40 -91.27
N LYS A 3 15.57 28.91 -90.58
CA LYS A 3 15.23 27.48 -90.33
C LYS A 3 16.13 26.78 -89.28
N ARG A 4 15.43 26.12 -88.35
CA ARG A 4 15.73 24.81 -87.70
C ARG A 4 16.71 24.83 -86.52
N MET A 5 16.66 23.96 -85.50
CA MET A 5 15.80 22.82 -85.09
C MET A 5 16.35 22.36 -83.71
N ILE A 6 15.49 22.09 -82.71
CA ILE A 6 15.20 20.75 -82.14
C ILE A 6 16.21 20.16 -81.12
N ARG A 7 15.70 20.06 -79.88
CA ARG A 7 15.63 18.94 -78.89
C ARG A 7 16.88 18.17 -78.47
N LEU A 8 17.01 17.93 -77.15
CA LEU A 8 16.76 16.65 -76.42
C LEU A 8 17.24 16.83 -74.94
N VAL A 9 16.35 16.80 -73.93
CA VAL A 9 15.92 15.66 -73.07
C VAL A 9 16.98 15.15 -72.08
N SER A 10 16.68 15.26 -70.76
CA SER A 10 16.83 14.24 -69.68
C SER A 10 16.67 14.94 -68.31
N ILE A 11 15.54 14.86 -67.60
CA ILE A 11 15.06 13.82 -66.64
C ILE A 11 15.77 13.83 -65.26
N ALA A 12 14.95 13.79 -64.20
CA ALA A 12 15.22 13.46 -62.78
C ALA A 12 15.80 14.58 -61.89
N ALA A 13 15.36 14.81 -60.66
CA ALA A 13 14.22 14.31 -59.88
C ALA A 13 13.94 15.30 -58.74
N LEU A 14 12.67 15.39 -58.39
CA LEU A 14 12.11 16.09 -57.25
C LEU A 14 12.37 15.29 -55.96
N ALA A 15 12.89 15.92 -54.91
CA ALA A 15 12.72 15.43 -53.54
C ALA A 15 12.76 16.61 -52.55
N LEU A 16 11.58 17.13 -52.24
CA LEU A 16 11.31 17.98 -51.09
C LEU A 16 11.57 17.16 -49.81
N ALA A 17 12.58 17.54 -49.02
CA ALA A 17 12.72 17.07 -47.65
C ALA A 17 11.85 17.93 -46.74
N ILE A 18 10.60 17.52 -46.55
CA ILE A 18 9.75 18.01 -45.46
C ILE A 18 10.29 17.36 -44.18
N VAL A 19 10.98 18.13 -43.35
CA VAL A 19 11.31 17.71 -41.98
C VAL A 19 9.99 17.70 -41.21
N GLY A 20 9.38 16.52 -41.13
CA GLY A 20 8.22 16.27 -40.29
C GLY A 20 8.61 16.48 -38.83
N PHE A 21 8.03 17.51 -38.22
CA PHE A 21 7.95 17.64 -36.78
C PHE A 21 7.09 16.47 -36.29
N THR A 22 7.73 15.36 -35.90
CA THR A 22 7.01 14.24 -35.31
C THR A 22 6.55 14.69 -33.92
N TRP A 23 5.26 15.00 -33.80
CA TRP A 23 4.57 14.86 -32.54
C TRP A 23 4.77 13.41 -32.08
N GLY A 24 5.78 13.21 -31.22
CA GLY A 24 5.82 12.01 -30.40
C GLY A 24 4.49 11.95 -29.65
N PRO A 25 3.81 10.79 -29.59
CA PRO A 25 2.65 10.67 -28.72
C PRO A 25 3.12 11.07 -27.33
N ALA A 26 2.48 12.08 -26.73
CA ALA A 26 2.58 12.31 -25.32
C ALA A 26 2.28 10.94 -24.69
N ALA A 27 3.29 10.36 -24.03
CA ALA A 27 3.10 9.15 -23.27
C ALA A 27 1.97 9.46 -22.30
N SER A 28 0.78 8.92 -22.58
CA SER A 28 -0.30 8.89 -21.64
C SER A 28 0.24 8.05 -20.49
N VAL A 29 0.75 8.73 -19.47
CA VAL A 29 0.97 8.14 -18.15
C VAL A 29 -0.39 7.59 -17.78
N HIS A 30 -0.58 6.29 -17.95
CA HIS A 30 -1.80 5.63 -17.56
C HIS A 30 -1.91 5.92 -16.06
N ALA A 31 -2.88 6.74 -15.68
CA ALA A 31 -3.18 7.01 -14.29
C ALA A 31 -3.31 5.65 -13.62
N ARG A 32 -2.35 5.31 -12.75
CA ARG A 32 -2.27 3.97 -12.17
C ARG A 32 -3.63 3.68 -11.55
N ASP A 33 -4.21 2.51 -11.83
CA ASP A 33 -5.46 2.07 -11.20
C ASP A 33 -5.25 1.63 -9.74
N GLN A 34 -4.12 2.02 -9.17
CA GLN A 34 -3.68 1.73 -7.82
C GLN A 34 -3.27 3.02 -7.13
N GLY A 35 -3.71 3.16 -5.88
CA GLY A 35 -3.18 4.14 -4.95
C GLY A 35 -2.00 3.56 -4.19
N GLU A 36 -1.17 4.46 -3.68
CA GLU A 36 0.00 4.14 -2.89
C GLU A 36 -0.23 4.60 -1.45
N ILE A 37 0.03 3.72 -0.48
CA ILE A 37 -0.02 4.05 0.93
C ILE A 37 1.33 3.71 1.54
N GLU A 38 2.05 4.73 1.98
CA GLU A 38 3.30 4.60 2.72
C GLU A 38 2.99 4.54 4.21
N PHE A 39 3.10 3.33 4.77
CA PHE A 39 2.99 3.11 6.21
C PHE A 39 4.32 3.45 6.88
N ARG A 40 4.27 4.32 7.90
CA ARG A 40 5.42 4.64 8.76
C ARG A 40 5.15 4.13 10.16
N VAL A 41 5.78 3.02 10.54
CA VAL A 41 5.54 2.36 11.81
C VAL A 41 6.61 2.75 12.83
N GLY A 42 6.17 3.38 13.91
CA GLY A 42 6.96 3.70 15.08
C GLY A 42 6.30 3.15 16.35
N SER A 43 6.78 3.61 17.50
CA SER A 43 6.19 3.31 18.81
C SER A 43 6.24 4.54 19.72
N SER A 44 5.70 4.41 20.93
CA SER A 44 5.86 5.45 21.97
C SER A 44 7.31 5.61 22.47
N THR A 45 8.23 4.72 22.10
CA THR A 45 9.64 4.73 22.57
C THR A 45 10.68 4.75 21.46
N THR A 46 10.29 4.53 20.20
CA THR A 46 11.17 4.60 19.02
C THR A 46 10.42 5.19 17.84
N THR A 47 11.10 5.95 16.99
CA THR A 47 10.52 6.48 15.75
C THR A 47 10.43 5.43 14.64
N VAL A 48 11.09 4.28 14.81
CA VAL A 48 11.19 3.21 13.81
C VAL A 48 10.92 1.85 14.44
N VAL A 49 10.00 1.09 13.84
CA VAL A 49 9.79 -0.33 14.11
C VAL A 49 9.95 -1.10 12.80
N ALA A 50 11.11 -1.72 12.62
CA ALA A 50 11.42 -2.58 11.49
C ALA A 50 10.78 -3.97 11.65
N GLY A 51 10.44 -4.61 10.54
CA GLY A 51 9.85 -5.96 10.53
C GLY A 51 8.43 -6.03 11.07
N ALA A 52 7.74 -4.92 11.25
CA ALA A 52 6.32 -4.89 11.59
C ALA A 52 5.51 -5.35 10.37
N ARG A 53 4.53 -6.22 10.56
CA ARG A 53 3.62 -6.64 9.50
C ARG A 53 2.47 -5.65 9.39
N VAL A 54 2.22 -5.18 8.17
CA VAL A 54 1.03 -4.40 7.83
C VAL A 54 0.08 -5.29 7.02
N ILE A 55 -1.21 -5.24 7.36
CA ILE A 55 -2.28 -5.96 6.68
C ILE A 55 -3.32 -4.91 6.25
N VAL A 56 -3.47 -4.70 4.95
CA VAL A 56 -4.38 -3.69 4.39
C VAL A 56 -5.64 -4.37 3.88
N ILE A 57 -6.79 -3.87 4.33
CA ILE A 57 -8.10 -4.50 4.17
C ILE A 57 -9.04 -3.51 3.48
N ASN A 58 -9.68 -3.93 2.39
CA ASN A 58 -10.65 -3.09 1.69
C ASN A 58 -12.01 -3.04 2.41
N HIS A 59 -12.92 -2.21 1.89
CA HIS A 59 -14.28 -2.05 2.42
C HIS A 59 -15.15 -3.32 2.35
N GLU A 60 -14.75 -4.33 1.56
CA GLU A 60 -15.43 -5.63 1.47
C GLU A 60 -14.89 -6.63 2.52
N GLY A 61 -13.89 -6.23 3.30
CA GLY A 61 -13.24 -7.10 4.29
C GLY A 61 -12.24 -8.09 3.67
N LYS A 62 -11.69 -7.79 2.49
CA LYS A 62 -10.65 -8.57 1.82
C LYS A 62 -9.28 -7.95 2.05
N ILE A 63 -8.27 -8.78 2.32
CA ILE A 63 -6.87 -8.35 2.33
C ILE A 63 -6.45 -7.99 0.89
N VAL A 64 -6.06 -6.73 0.68
CA VAL A 64 -5.63 -6.21 -0.62
C VAL A 64 -4.12 -5.96 -0.71
N ALA A 65 -3.45 -5.82 0.44
CA ALA A 65 -2.00 -5.78 0.51
C ALA A 65 -1.52 -6.27 1.88
N THR A 66 -0.35 -6.89 1.93
CA THR A 66 0.35 -7.17 3.20
C THR A 66 1.85 -7.27 2.97
N GLY A 67 2.64 -6.86 3.95
CA GLY A 67 4.09 -6.93 3.90
C GLY A 67 4.71 -6.54 5.22
N LEU A 68 6.04 -6.54 5.26
CA LEU A 68 6.83 -6.15 6.42
C LEU A 68 7.42 -4.76 6.21
N THR A 69 7.54 -3.99 7.28
CA THR A 69 8.30 -2.75 7.27
C THR A 69 9.80 -3.02 7.11
N ASP A 70 10.47 -2.14 6.37
CA ASP A 70 11.91 -2.18 6.17
C ASP A 70 12.70 -1.70 7.41
N THR A 71 14.00 -1.52 7.27
CA THR A 71 14.89 -1.02 8.33
C THR A 71 14.59 0.40 8.79
N HIS A 72 13.81 1.16 8.02
CA HIS A 72 13.37 2.52 8.35
C HIS A 72 11.94 2.53 8.91
N GLY A 73 11.31 1.36 9.10
CA GLY A 73 9.93 1.26 9.59
C GLY A 73 8.91 1.56 8.49
N LEU A 74 9.31 1.48 7.22
CA LEU A 74 8.47 1.83 6.07
C LEU A 74 7.92 0.59 5.37
N TYR A 75 6.64 0.63 5.01
CA TYR A 75 6.05 -0.32 4.09
C TYR A 75 5.16 0.42 3.08
N ILE A 76 5.43 0.22 1.78
CA ILE A 76 4.65 0.83 0.70
C ILE A 76 3.65 -0.20 0.16
N ALA A 77 2.36 0.05 0.40
CA ALA A 77 1.26 -0.76 -0.11
C ALA A 77 0.70 -0.15 -1.39
N HIS A 78 0.53 -0.98 -2.41
CA HIS A 78 -0.22 -0.62 -3.61
C HIS A 78 -1.61 -1.24 -3.53
N VAL A 79 -2.65 -0.41 -3.56
CA VAL A 79 -4.04 -0.85 -3.37
C VAL A 79 -4.92 -0.41 -4.53
N PRO A 80 -5.92 -1.20 -4.96
CA PRO A 80 -6.83 -0.78 -6.03
C PRO A 80 -7.57 0.50 -5.67
N MET A 81 -7.62 1.46 -6.60
CA MET A 81 -8.47 2.64 -6.44
C MET A 81 -9.92 2.29 -6.72
N TYR A 82 -10.83 2.73 -5.85
CA TYR A 82 -12.26 2.72 -6.11
C TYR A 82 -12.63 4.00 -6.88
N LYS A 83 -12.67 3.91 -8.21
CA LYS A 83 -13.09 5.01 -9.09
C LYS A 83 -14.57 4.83 -9.45
N ALA A 84 -15.38 5.80 -9.10
CA ALA A 84 -16.80 5.88 -9.45
C ALA A 84 -17.12 7.29 -9.94
N LYS A 85 -18.17 7.44 -10.75
CA LYS A 85 -18.58 8.75 -11.29
C LYS A 85 -18.74 9.81 -10.19
N TRP A 86 -19.23 9.41 -9.01
CA TRP A 86 -19.43 10.34 -7.89
C TRP A 86 -18.12 10.84 -7.25
N ASN A 87 -17.00 10.13 -7.40
CA ASN A 87 -15.70 10.50 -6.81
C ASN A 87 -14.61 10.86 -7.82
N GLU A 88 -14.97 11.01 -9.09
CA GLU A 88 -14.04 11.35 -10.16
C GLU A 88 -13.23 12.63 -9.87
N LYS A 89 -13.84 13.60 -9.18
CA LYS A 89 -13.26 14.91 -8.85
C LYS A 89 -12.50 14.99 -7.52
N TYR A 90 -12.50 13.95 -6.69
CA TYR A 90 -11.83 13.96 -5.38
C TYR A 90 -10.52 13.20 -5.44
N ASP A 91 -9.44 13.68 -4.82
CA ASP A 91 -8.15 12.99 -4.83
C ASP A 91 -8.24 11.60 -4.17
N ALA A 92 -9.03 11.48 -3.12
CA ALA A 92 -9.31 10.19 -2.48
C ALA A 92 -10.28 9.35 -3.32
N LYS A 93 -9.80 8.21 -3.81
CA LYS A 93 -10.54 7.22 -4.60
C LYS A 93 -10.98 6.04 -3.74
N GLY A 94 -11.47 6.29 -2.52
CA GLY A 94 -11.93 5.26 -1.59
C GLY A 94 -11.13 5.21 -0.30
N VAL A 95 -11.43 4.20 0.53
CA VAL A 95 -10.78 3.99 1.83
C VAL A 95 -10.44 2.51 2.06
N VAL A 96 -9.39 2.29 2.84
CA VAL A 96 -9.02 0.98 3.38
C VAL A 96 -8.84 1.08 4.89
N ASN A 97 -8.78 -0.07 5.56
CA ASN A 97 -8.31 -0.19 6.93
C ASN A 97 -6.97 -0.91 6.94
N ALA A 98 -6.21 -0.77 8.02
CA ALA A 98 -4.98 -1.54 8.22
C ALA A 98 -4.92 -2.13 9.62
N ILE A 99 -4.23 -3.26 9.75
CA ILE A 99 -3.79 -3.84 11.01
C ILE A 99 -2.27 -3.90 10.97
N VAL A 100 -1.62 -3.51 12.06
CA VAL A 100 -0.18 -3.58 12.22
C VAL A 100 0.17 -4.43 13.44
N THR A 101 1.05 -5.42 13.24
CA THR A 101 1.56 -6.32 14.28
C THR A 101 3.08 -6.33 14.28
N ALA A 102 3.71 -6.45 15.45
CA ALA A 102 5.16 -6.54 15.57
C ALA A 102 5.56 -7.23 16.87
N ASP A 103 6.66 -7.97 16.83
CA ASP A 103 7.19 -8.64 18.02
C ASP A 103 7.62 -7.60 19.07
N GLY A 104 7.19 -7.78 20.32
CA GLY A 104 7.42 -6.85 21.42
C GLY A 104 6.37 -5.74 21.55
N TYR A 105 5.33 -5.74 20.72
CA TYR A 105 4.30 -4.69 20.71
C TYR A 105 2.87 -5.25 20.70
N ASN A 106 1.94 -4.44 21.21
CA ASN A 106 0.50 -4.65 21.04
C ASN A 106 0.11 -4.31 19.60
N GLU A 107 -0.93 -4.95 19.08
CA GLU A 107 -1.43 -4.69 17.75
C GLU A 107 -2.13 -3.33 17.66
N GLN A 108 -2.12 -2.74 16.46
CA GLN A 108 -2.86 -1.53 16.17
C GLN A 108 -3.68 -1.68 14.90
N ALA A 109 -4.99 -1.40 14.99
CA ALA A 109 -5.82 -1.18 13.83
C ALA A 109 -5.86 0.31 13.48
N VAL A 110 -5.94 0.63 12.20
CA VAL A 110 -6.12 1.99 11.68
C VAL A 110 -7.28 1.96 10.71
N PHE A 111 -8.32 2.72 11.00
CA PHE A 111 -9.52 2.75 10.19
C PHE A 111 -9.57 3.99 9.29
N VAL A 112 -10.24 3.88 8.14
CA VAL A 112 -10.54 5.00 7.24
C VAL A 112 -9.27 5.66 6.69
N ILE A 113 -8.36 4.85 6.14
CA ILE A 113 -7.17 5.34 5.44
C ILE A 113 -7.57 5.71 4.00
N PRO A 114 -7.46 6.99 3.58
CA PRO A 114 -7.84 7.38 2.23
C PRO A 114 -6.86 6.82 1.20
N ILE A 115 -7.39 6.31 0.10
CA ILE A 115 -6.60 5.86 -1.06
C ILE A 115 -6.42 7.07 -1.99
N THR A 116 -5.20 7.58 -2.09
CA THR A 116 -4.83 8.64 -3.04
C THR A 116 -3.69 8.15 -3.94
N GLU A 117 -3.14 9.01 -4.80
CA GLU A 117 -1.92 8.67 -5.55
C GLU A 117 -0.74 8.39 -4.61
N HIS A 118 -0.66 9.09 -3.47
CA HIS A 118 0.32 8.84 -2.42
C HIS A 118 -0.19 9.34 -1.07
N THR A 119 -0.54 8.40 -0.19
CA THR A 119 -0.97 8.65 1.19
C THR A 119 0.13 8.25 2.16
N ILE A 120 0.53 9.12 3.08
CA ILE A 120 1.40 8.76 4.21
C ILE A 120 0.53 8.43 5.41
N GLN A 121 0.67 7.22 5.95
CA GLN A 121 -0.06 6.74 7.12
C GLN A 121 0.88 6.38 8.27
N PRO A 122 1.06 7.26 9.27
CA PRO A 122 1.77 6.92 10.50
C PRO A 122 0.99 5.90 11.35
N VAL A 123 1.70 4.97 11.98
CA VAL A 123 1.17 4.00 12.93
C VAL A 123 2.09 3.92 14.15
N ILE A 124 1.54 3.96 15.36
CA ILE A 124 2.30 4.08 16.61
C ILE A 124 1.96 2.92 17.54
N LEU A 125 2.77 1.88 17.48
CA LEU A 125 2.61 0.68 18.30
C LEU A 125 2.91 0.97 19.78
N GLN A 126 2.22 0.26 20.66
CA GLN A 126 2.50 0.32 22.09
C GLN A 126 3.37 -0.87 22.50
N PRO A 127 4.54 -0.65 23.13
CA PRO A 127 5.37 -1.75 23.62
C PRO A 127 4.62 -2.60 24.65
N ILE A 128 4.80 -3.91 24.57
CA ILE A 128 4.28 -4.86 25.57
C ILE A 128 4.93 -4.55 26.92
N ARG A 129 4.12 -4.52 27.98
CA ARG A 129 4.56 -4.30 29.36
C ARG A 129 4.19 -5.50 30.24
N PRO A 130 5.16 -6.15 30.90
CA PRO A 130 4.88 -7.21 31.87
C PRO A 130 3.99 -6.71 33.02
N ASN A 131 3.11 -7.57 33.52
CA ASN A 131 2.16 -7.27 34.60
C ASN A 131 1.23 -6.07 34.32
N ALA A 132 1.09 -5.71 33.05
CA ALA A 132 0.13 -4.70 32.60
C ALA A 132 -0.84 -5.35 31.61
N ARG A 133 -1.93 -4.63 31.33
CA ARG A 133 -2.90 -5.04 30.32
C ARG A 133 -2.39 -4.62 28.94
N ASN A 134 -2.12 -5.59 28.07
CA ASN A 134 -1.59 -5.40 26.72
C ASN A 134 -2.69 -5.64 25.68
N LEU A 135 -3.63 -4.70 25.60
CA LEU A 135 -4.72 -4.76 24.62
C LEU A 135 -4.33 -4.11 23.30
N PRO A 136 -4.92 -4.57 22.18
CA PRO A 136 -4.80 -3.87 20.91
C PRO A 136 -5.44 -2.49 20.99
N SER A 137 -4.98 -1.60 20.12
CA SER A 137 -5.49 -0.24 20.02
C SER A 137 -6.01 0.06 18.61
N ALA A 138 -6.84 1.10 18.49
CA ALA A 138 -7.36 1.55 17.20
C ALA A 138 -7.13 3.04 17.02
N SER A 139 -6.71 3.43 15.82
CA SER A 139 -6.77 4.81 15.35
C SER A 139 -8.07 5.01 14.58
N LEU A 140 -8.86 5.98 15.04
CA LEU A 140 -10.20 6.31 14.54
C LEU A 140 -11.24 5.19 14.78
N GLY A 141 -12.38 5.56 15.36
CA GLY A 141 -13.46 4.64 15.70
C GLY A 141 -13.55 4.31 17.20
N ASN A 142 -14.75 3.95 17.65
CA ASN A 142 -15.05 3.56 19.02
C ASN A 142 -15.33 2.06 19.09
N PHE A 143 -14.28 1.26 18.95
CA PHE A 143 -14.39 -0.19 19.10
C PHE A 143 -14.27 -0.58 20.58
N SER A 144 -15.07 -1.55 21.01
CA SER A 144 -14.76 -2.26 22.25
C SER A 144 -13.45 -3.04 22.05
N SER A 145 -12.65 -3.17 23.10
CA SER A 145 -11.40 -3.95 23.00
C SER A 145 -11.65 -5.41 22.62
N PHE A 146 -12.81 -5.97 22.97
CA PHE A 146 -13.17 -7.35 22.61
C PHE A 146 -13.45 -7.49 21.10
N ASP A 147 -14.23 -6.58 20.53
CA ASP A 147 -14.51 -6.59 19.09
C ASP A 147 -13.24 -6.34 18.27
N LEU A 148 -12.35 -5.49 18.78
CA LEU A 148 -11.07 -5.22 18.15
C LEU A 148 -10.16 -6.46 18.16
N VAL A 149 -10.11 -7.21 19.26
CA VAL A 149 -9.41 -8.51 19.32
C VAL A 149 -9.99 -9.46 18.28
N GLY A 150 -11.31 -9.60 18.20
CA GLY A 150 -11.96 -10.46 17.20
C GLY A 150 -11.68 -10.06 15.75
N TYR A 151 -11.68 -8.75 15.47
CA TYR A 151 -11.32 -8.20 14.17
C TYR A 151 -9.89 -8.56 13.78
N ILE A 152 -8.93 -8.36 14.69
CA ILE A 152 -7.51 -8.66 14.46
C ILE A 152 -7.28 -10.16 14.31
N ASP A 153 -7.87 -10.97 15.20
CA ASP A 153 -7.76 -12.43 15.21
C ASP A 153 -8.18 -13.04 13.88
N ARG A 154 -9.24 -12.54 13.26
CA ARG A 154 -9.69 -12.99 11.94
C ARG A 154 -8.58 -12.89 10.91
N TYR A 155 -8.02 -11.70 10.69
CA TYR A 155 -7.04 -11.47 9.61
C TYR A 155 -5.66 -12.04 9.93
N ALA A 156 -5.25 -11.99 11.20
CA ALA A 156 -4.01 -12.63 11.61
C ALA A 156 -4.06 -14.16 11.42
N SER A 157 -5.22 -14.78 11.70
CA SER A 157 -5.42 -16.21 11.45
C SER A 157 -5.48 -16.54 9.95
N GLU A 158 -6.14 -15.69 9.14
CA GLU A 158 -6.19 -15.82 7.68
C GLU A 158 -4.78 -15.81 7.06
N LEU A 159 -3.86 -15.01 7.61
CA LEU A 159 -2.46 -14.98 7.21
C LEU A 159 -1.59 -16.01 7.92
N HIS A 160 -2.16 -16.86 8.77
CA HIS A 160 -1.44 -17.84 9.59
C HIS A 160 -0.31 -17.22 10.41
N LEU A 161 -0.55 -16.06 11.03
CA LEU A 161 0.44 -15.44 11.92
C LEU A 161 0.67 -16.31 13.17
N LYS A 162 1.81 -16.12 13.82
CA LYS A 162 2.10 -16.70 15.14
C LYS A 162 1.62 -15.76 16.23
N ARG A 163 1.23 -16.31 17.36
CA ARG A 163 1.13 -15.53 18.60
C ARG A 163 2.54 -15.28 19.15
N GLN A 164 2.74 -14.13 19.78
CA GLN A 164 3.96 -13.86 20.54
C GLN A 164 4.03 -14.76 21.78
N SER A 165 5.18 -14.79 22.44
CA SER A 165 5.35 -15.55 23.68
C SER A 165 4.41 -15.04 24.78
N PRO A 166 3.97 -15.92 25.71
CA PRO A 166 3.18 -15.51 26.87
C PRO A 166 3.81 -14.34 27.64
N ILE A 167 2.99 -13.36 27.98
CA ILE A 167 3.41 -12.15 28.70
C ILE A 167 3.30 -12.44 30.21
N PRO A 168 4.36 -12.23 31.00
CA PRO A 168 4.30 -12.42 32.45
C PRO A 168 3.21 -11.55 33.10
N GLY A 169 2.38 -12.16 33.94
CA GLY A 169 1.34 -11.48 34.71
C GLY A 169 0.07 -11.14 33.92
N GLU A 170 -0.07 -11.61 32.68
CA GLU A 170 -1.25 -11.37 31.85
C GLU A 170 -1.99 -12.69 31.52
N PRO A 171 -3.17 -12.93 32.13
CA PRO A 171 -4.00 -14.07 31.79
C PRO A 171 -4.81 -13.73 30.53
N GLY A 172 -4.18 -13.83 29.37
CA GLY A 172 -4.80 -13.51 28.09
C GLY A 172 -4.08 -14.15 26.90
N ASN A 173 -4.67 -14.00 25.71
CA ASN A 173 -4.00 -14.39 24.48
C ASN A 173 -2.89 -13.38 24.19
N PRO A 174 -1.64 -13.82 23.99
CA PRO A 174 -0.57 -12.92 23.61
C PRO A 174 -0.91 -12.19 22.31
N PRO A 175 -0.41 -10.96 22.10
CA PRO A 175 -0.52 -10.27 20.82
C PRO A 175 0.01 -11.13 19.65
N TRP A 176 -0.48 -10.88 18.45
CA TRP A 176 0.04 -11.50 17.24
C TRP A 176 1.45 -10.97 16.91
N SER A 177 2.28 -11.86 16.40
CA SER A 177 3.60 -11.59 15.84
C SER A 177 3.48 -11.04 14.42
N ALA A 178 4.55 -10.43 13.91
CA ALA A 178 4.69 -10.17 12.48
C ALA A 178 5.00 -11.45 11.66
N GLN A 179 5.37 -12.55 12.31
CA GLN A 179 5.82 -13.77 11.66
C GLN A 179 4.67 -14.72 11.34
N GLN A 180 4.74 -15.35 10.18
CA GLN A 180 3.85 -16.45 9.79
C GLN A 180 4.32 -17.77 10.42
N ALA A 181 3.38 -18.65 10.72
CA ALA A 181 3.64 -20.04 11.04
C ALA A 181 4.38 -20.70 9.87
N SER A 182 5.59 -21.19 10.11
CA SER A 182 6.33 -21.97 9.13
C SER A 182 5.51 -23.24 8.83
N ALA A 183 5.31 -23.58 7.56
CA ALA A 183 4.53 -24.75 7.13
C ALA A 183 5.15 -26.13 7.49
N SER A 184 6.13 -26.17 8.39
CA SER A 184 6.99 -27.33 8.63
C SER A 184 6.75 -27.93 10.01
N SER A 185 5.59 -28.59 10.18
CA SER A 185 5.40 -29.74 11.07
C SER A 185 4.02 -30.34 10.81
N ARG A 186 3.91 -31.12 9.73
CA ARG A 186 2.90 -32.18 9.62
C ARG A 186 3.64 -33.50 9.45
#